data_AF-A0AAD6VVS3-F1
#
_entry.id   AF-A0AAD6VVS3-F1
#
_cell.length_a   1.000
_cell.length_b   1.000
_cell.length_c   1.000
_cell.angle_alpha   90.00
_cell.angle_beta   90.00
_cell.angle_gamma   90.00
#
_symmetry.space_group_name_H-M   'P 1'
#
loop_
_entity.id
_entity.type
_entity.pdbx_description
1 polymer ?
#
loop_
_entity_poly.entity_id
_entity_poly.type
_entity_poly.pdbx_seq_one_letter_code
_entity_poly.pdbx_strand_id
1 'polypeptide(L)'
;TLHTLYHRAARAFVLRQFPLVHSLLESAFPLLHPSEQTPSSLELAPYRCKWDLLRITLETTVYASPPSGDLPDSLRDLLTQTPHSVIASAYQRSLHLFTPPAGPQRAALIPSTLILTLVYSSLKLEAPDAGRGIIEDWLATRHYPPFIAENVNEEEDKYRKVVEAYCLHVLPKLEQWEYAKEFLDYESEL
;
A
#
# COMPACT_ATOMS: atom_id res chain seq x y z
N THR A 1 16.34 12.60 11.51
CA THR A 1 16.79 11.20 11.45
C THR A 1 16.03 10.37 10.40
N LEU A 2 14.69 10.28 10.44
CA LEU A 2 13.92 9.52 9.44
C LEU A 2 14.10 10.02 7.99
N HIS A 3 14.16 11.34 7.80
CA HIS A 3 14.37 11.94 6.48
C HIS A 3 15.73 11.56 5.85
N THR A 4 16.81 11.64 6.62
CA THR A 4 18.17 11.30 6.14
C THR A 4 18.30 9.80 5.86
N LEU A 5 17.71 8.95 6.70
CA LEU A 5 17.62 7.51 6.45
C LEU A 5 16.85 7.21 5.16
N TYR A 6 15.74 7.89 4.91
CA TYR A 6 14.93 7.69 3.71
C TYR A 6 15.71 8.04 2.44
N HIS A 7 16.41 9.17 2.41
CA HIS A 7 17.23 9.55 1.26
C HIS A 7 18.32 8.50 0.96
N ARG A 8 18.95 7.96 2.00
CA ARG A 8 19.92 6.88 1.85
C ARG A 8 19.27 5.59 1.33
N ALA A 9 18.08 5.24 1.83
CA ALA A 9 17.34 4.06 1.41
C ALA A 9 16.86 4.15 -0.04
N ALA A 10 16.31 5.31 -0.44
CA ALA A 10 15.90 5.57 -1.82
C ALA A 10 17.09 5.50 -2.79
N ARG A 11 18.24 6.07 -2.43
CA ARG A 11 19.46 5.95 -3.24
C ARG A 11 19.93 4.50 -3.34
N ALA A 12 19.95 3.77 -2.22
CA ALA A 12 20.31 2.35 -2.20
C ALA A 12 19.35 1.51 -3.07
N PHE A 13 18.07 1.83 -3.07
CA PHE A 13 17.05 1.17 -3.88
C PHE A 13 17.31 1.36 -5.38
N VAL A 14 17.57 2.60 -5.82
CA VAL A 14 17.93 2.90 -7.22
C VAL A 14 19.20 2.15 -7.65
N LEU A 15 20.19 2.04 -6.75
CA LEU A 15 21.42 1.30 -7.00
C LEU A 15 21.26 -0.23 -6.84
N ARG A 16 20.03 -0.73 -6.63
CA ARG A 16 19.70 -2.14 -6.40
C ARG A 16 20.46 -2.79 -5.24
N GLN A 17 20.83 -2.00 -4.23
CA GLN A 17 21.47 -2.46 -3.00
C GLN A 17 20.42 -2.95 -2.00
N PHE A 18 19.66 -3.98 -2.36
CA PHE A 18 18.49 -4.44 -1.59
C PHE A 18 18.80 -4.82 -0.13
N PRO A 19 19.93 -5.48 0.20
CA PRO A 19 20.27 -5.72 1.61
C PRO A 19 20.42 -4.42 2.43
N LEU A 20 20.98 -3.37 1.83
CA LEU A 20 21.09 -2.06 2.48
C LEU A 20 19.72 -1.41 2.65
N VAL A 21 18.86 -1.45 1.63
CA VAL A 21 17.49 -0.92 1.74
C VAL A 21 16.74 -1.63 2.86
N HIS A 22 16.84 -2.97 2.92
CA HIS A 22 16.22 -3.77 3.97
C HIS A 22 16.72 -3.37 5.36
N SER A 23 18.04 -3.25 5.57
CA SER A 23 18.59 -2.83 6.87
C SER A 23 18.14 -1.42 7.29
N LEU A 24 17.92 -0.52 6.32
CA LEU A 24 17.44 0.83 6.58
C LEU A 24 15.94 0.84 6.91
N LEU A 25 15.15 -0.05 6.30
CA LEU A 25 13.75 -0.26 6.66
C LEU A 25 13.65 -0.77 8.10
N GLU A 26 14.41 -1.81 8.45
CA GLU A 26 14.51 -2.35 9.81
C GLU A 26 14.90 -1.28 10.85
N SER A 27 15.76 -0.33 10.45
CA SER A 27 16.14 0.78 11.33
C SER A 27 15.05 1.87 11.44
N ALA A 28 14.21 2.02 10.42
CA ALA A 28 13.23 3.10 10.35
C ALA A 28 11.88 2.73 10.99
N PHE A 29 11.37 1.51 10.77
CA PHE A 29 10.05 1.11 11.25
C PHE A 29 9.88 1.13 12.78
N PRO A 30 10.90 0.83 13.61
CA PRO A 30 10.80 1.01 15.07
C PRO A 30 10.56 2.47 15.49
N LEU A 31 10.94 3.44 14.66
CA LEU A 31 10.70 4.88 14.87
C LEU A 31 9.33 5.33 14.32
N LEU A 32 8.68 4.49 13.52
CA LEU A 32 7.36 4.71 12.92
C LEU A 32 6.33 3.93 13.73
N HIS A 33 5.90 4.48 14.85
CA HIS A 33 4.83 3.88 15.64
C HIS A 33 3.49 3.87 14.85
N PRO A 34 2.60 2.89 15.10
CA PRO A 34 1.26 2.87 14.53
C PRO A 34 0.49 4.18 14.75
N SER A 35 -0.52 4.42 13.90
CA SER A 35 -1.33 5.64 13.97
C SER A 35 -2.06 5.76 15.30
N GLU A 36 -1.72 6.75 16.11
CA GLU A 36 -2.48 7.15 17.29
C GLU A 36 -3.11 8.54 17.10
N GLN A 37 -4.12 8.87 17.91
CA GLN A 37 -4.76 10.19 17.95
C GLN A 37 -3.93 11.21 18.75
N THR A 38 -2.61 11.17 18.60
CA THR A 38 -1.67 12.06 19.28
C THR A 38 -1.04 13.01 18.26
N PRO A 39 -0.77 14.29 18.61
CA PRO A 39 -0.16 15.23 17.68
C PRO A 39 1.15 14.73 17.07
N SER A 40 1.99 14.06 17.86
CA SER A 40 3.24 13.44 17.41
C SER A 40 3.03 12.33 16.37
N SER A 41 1.96 11.53 16.50
CA SER A 41 1.60 10.50 15.52
C SER A 41 1.17 11.11 14.18
N LEU A 42 0.46 12.24 14.21
CA LEU A 42 0.04 12.96 12.99
C LEU A 42 1.26 13.51 12.23
N GLU A 43 2.27 14.03 12.92
CA GLU A 43 3.54 14.47 12.30
C GLU A 43 4.32 13.33 11.62
N LEU A 44 4.14 12.09 12.09
CA LEU A 44 4.75 10.90 11.50
C LEU A 44 4.00 10.37 10.26
N ALA A 45 2.75 10.78 10.02
CA ALA A 45 1.95 10.31 8.89
C ALA A 45 2.66 10.40 7.51
N PRO A 46 3.29 11.53 7.11
CA PRO A 46 4.01 11.59 5.84
C PRO A 46 5.24 10.67 5.80
N TYR A 47 5.87 10.40 6.94
CA TYR A 47 6.99 9.46 7.02
C TYR A 47 6.50 8.02 6.91
N ARG A 48 5.42 7.65 7.61
CA ARG A 48 4.76 6.34 7.48
C ARG A 48 4.42 6.05 6.02
N CYS A 49 3.81 7.01 5.33
CA CYS A 49 3.47 6.89 3.92
C CYS A 49 4.71 6.64 3.03
N LYS A 50 5.74 7.49 3.16
CA LYS A 50 6.97 7.35 2.36
C LYS A 50 7.69 6.02 2.58
N TRP A 51 7.85 5.61 3.84
CA TRP A 51 8.56 4.39 4.18
C TRP A 51 7.79 3.13 3.80
N ASP A 52 6.47 3.12 3.96
CA ASP A 52 5.66 1.98 3.55
C ASP A 52 5.60 1.84 2.02
N LEU A 53 5.53 2.96 1.30
CA LEU A 53 5.65 2.96 -0.16
C LEU A 53 6.97 2.33 -0.62
N LEU A 54 8.10 2.70 0.02
CA LEU A 54 9.39 2.12 -0.27
C LEU A 54 9.44 0.62 0.05
N ARG A 55 8.84 0.19 1.18
CA ARG A 55 8.75 -1.23 1.56
C ARG A 55 7.99 -2.04 0.51
N ILE A 56 6.76 -1.63 0.17
CA ILE A 56 5.92 -2.32 -0.82
C ILE A 56 6.65 -2.38 -2.17
N THR A 57 7.27 -1.27 -2.59
CA THR A 57 8.00 -1.21 -3.87
C THR A 57 9.22 -2.12 -3.86
N LEU A 58 9.97 -2.18 -2.76
CA LEU A 58 11.10 -3.09 -2.59
C LEU A 58 10.64 -4.55 -2.71
N GLU A 59 9.67 -4.95 -1.89
CA GLU A 59 9.14 -6.32 -1.84
C GLU A 59 8.61 -6.75 -3.21
N THR A 60 7.83 -5.90 -3.86
CA THR A 60 7.30 -6.15 -5.21
C THR A 60 8.42 -6.28 -6.24
N THR A 61 9.46 -5.44 -6.16
CA THR A 61 10.60 -5.47 -7.09
C THR A 61 11.43 -6.73 -6.93
N VAL A 62 11.71 -7.11 -5.69
CA VAL A 62 12.46 -8.32 -5.36
C VAL A 62 11.66 -9.56 -5.75
N TYR A 63 10.36 -9.59 -5.49
CA TYR A 63 9.51 -10.73 -5.87
C TYR A 63 9.40 -10.88 -7.39
N ALA A 64 9.11 -9.79 -8.12
CA ALA A 64 8.92 -9.85 -9.57
C ALA A 64 10.24 -10.10 -10.34
N SER A 65 11.37 -9.69 -9.78
CA SER A 65 12.69 -9.86 -10.40
C SER A 65 13.75 -10.16 -9.33
N PRO A 66 13.80 -11.41 -8.82
CA PRO A 66 14.73 -11.79 -7.77
C PRO A 66 16.18 -11.53 -8.19
N PRO A 67 16.99 -10.86 -7.35
CA PRO A 67 18.42 -10.71 -7.61
C PRO A 67 19.13 -12.05 -7.45
N SER A 68 20.22 -12.23 -8.19
CA SER A 68 21.08 -13.44 -8.09
C SER A 68 22.03 -13.43 -6.89
N GLY A 69 22.07 -12.33 -6.13
CA GLY A 69 22.97 -12.14 -5.00
C GLY A 69 22.37 -12.57 -3.66
N ASP A 70 23.17 -12.43 -2.60
CA ASP A 70 22.71 -12.73 -1.25
C ASP A 70 21.61 -11.75 -0.81
N LEU A 71 20.57 -12.31 -0.20
CA LEU A 71 19.38 -11.60 0.25
C LEU A 71 19.18 -11.83 1.75
N PRO A 72 18.73 -10.80 2.50
CA PRO A 72 18.25 -10.98 3.87
C PRO A 72 17.18 -12.07 3.96
N ASP A 73 17.16 -12.80 5.09
CA ASP A 73 16.26 -13.94 5.33
C ASP A 73 14.79 -13.60 5.03
N SER A 74 14.29 -12.48 5.54
CA SER A 74 12.93 -11.98 5.29
C SER A 74 12.59 -11.82 3.80
N LEU A 75 13.55 -11.34 2.99
CA LEU A 75 13.36 -11.19 1.54
C LEU A 75 13.46 -12.54 0.83
N ARG A 76 14.23 -13.50 1.35
CA ARG A 76 14.26 -14.88 0.83
C ARG A 76 12.96 -15.60 1.14
N ASP A 77 12.46 -15.48 2.36
CA ASP A 77 11.20 -16.06 2.81
C ASP A 77 10.04 -15.53 1.96
N LEU A 78 10.05 -14.23 1.66
CA LEU A 78 9.08 -13.59 0.77
C LEU A 78 9.03 -14.25 -0.62
N LEU A 79 10.17 -14.69 -1.17
CA LEU A 79 10.21 -15.39 -2.47
C LEU A 79 9.60 -16.80 -2.43
N THR A 80 9.41 -17.38 -1.26
CA THR A 80 8.79 -18.70 -1.09
C THR A 80 7.26 -18.63 -0.99
N GLN A 81 6.70 -17.43 -0.85
CA GLN A 81 5.26 -17.20 -0.72
C GLN A 81 4.57 -17.12 -2.08
N THR A 82 3.25 -17.34 -2.11
CA THR A 82 2.44 -17.06 -3.30
C THR A 82 2.30 -15.55 -3.52
N PRO A 83 2.09 -15.08 -4.76
CA PRO A 83 1.86 -13.66 -5.03
C PRO A 83 0.74 -13.05 -4.18
N HIS A 84 -0.37 -13.77 -4.05
CA HIS A 84 -1.50 -13.38 -3.21
C HIS A 84 -1.08 -13.20 -1.74
N SER A 85 -0.32 -14.15 -1.17
CA SER A 85 0.15 -14.07 0.22
C SER A 85 1.06 -12.87 0.45
N VAL A 86 1.93 -12.53 -0.51
CA VAL A 86 2.81 -11.37 -0.43
C VAL A 86 2.01 -10.08 -0.36
N ILE A 87 1.02 -9.92 -1.26
CA ILE A 87 0.16 -8.74 -1.30
C ILE A 87 -0.71 -8.64 -0.06
N ALA A 88 -1.34 -9.74 0.36
CA ALA A 88 -2.15 -9.77 1.57
C ALA A 88 -1.33 -9.39 2.82
N SER A 89 -0.11 -9.91 2.94
CA SER A 89 0.79 -9.57 4.05
C SER A 89 1.22 -8.09 4.01
N ALA A 90 1.52 -7.56 2.82
CA ALA A 90 1.83 -6.13 2.66
C ALA A 90 0.65 -5.24 3.07
N TYR A 91 -0.55 -5.60 2.63
CA TYR A 91 -1.78 -4.90 2.99
C TYR A 91 -2.05 -4.92 4.50
N GLN A 92 -1.92 -6.07 5.15
CA GLN A 92 -2.07 -6.21 6.60
C GLN A 92 -1.06 -5.35 7.37
N ARG A 93 0.19 -5.26 6.89
CA ARG A 93 1.19 -4.37 7.50
C ARG A 93 0.82 -2.89 7.34
N SER A 94 0.26 -2.49 6.20
CA SER A 94 -0.24 -1.12 6.00
C SER A 94 -1.44 -0.84 6.92
N LEU A 95 -2.40 -1.75 7.02
CA LEU A 95 -3.52 -1.63 7.97
C LEU A 95 -3.00 -1.39 9.39
N HIS A 96 -2.08 -2.22 9.87
CA HIS A 96 -1.50 -2.07 11.21
C HIS A 96 -0.76 -0.74 11.40
N LEU A 97 -0.11 -0.21 10.35
CA LEU A 97 0.65 1.04 10.44
C LEU A 97 -0.23 2.30 10.45
N PHE A 98 -1.39 2.25 9.78
CA PHE A 98 -2.28 3.39 9.61
C PHE A 98 -3.54 3.35 10.47
N THR A 99 -3.83 2.22 11.13
CA THR A 99 -4.99 2.09 12.01
C THR A 99 -4.56 2.12 13.48
N PRO A 100 -5.37 2.74 14.37
CA PRO A 100 -5.11 2.68 15.81
C PRO A 100 -5.16 1.25 16.35
N PRO A 101 -4.21 0.82 17.19
CA PRO A 101 -4.17 -0.55 17.72
C PRO A 101 -5.42 -0.94 18.51
N ALA A 102 -6.05 0.04 19.18
CA ALA A 102 -7.23 -0.15 20.01
C ALA A 102 -8.56 0.02 19.24
N GLY A 103 -8.51 0.29 17.92
CA GLY A 103 -9.67 0.56 17.09
C GLY A 103 -9.94 -0.55 16.07
N PRO A 104 -11.12 -0.51 15.40
CA PRO A 104 -11.34 -1.35 14.23
C PRO A 104 -10.34 -0.99 13.13
N GLN A 105 -9.77 -2.00 12.48
CA GLN A 105 -8.96 -1.79 11.30
C GLN A 105 -9.84 -1.22 10.17
N ARG A 106 -9.40 -0.11 9.58
CA ARG A 106 -10.12 0.61 8.54
C ARG A 106 -9.19 0.93 7.40
N ALA A 107 -9.48 0.38 6.24
CA ALA A 107 -8.72 0.60 5.02
C ALA A 107 -8.72 2.08 4.59
N ALA A 108 -9.82 2.82 4.83
CA ALA A 108 -9.91 4.26 4.56
C ALA A 108 -8.87 5.13 5.30
N LEU A 109 -8.24 4.63 6.37
CA LEU A 109 -7.14 5.34 7.05
C LEU A 109 -5.79 5.18 6.34
N ILE A 110 -5.68 4.24 5.40
CA ILE A 110 -4.49 4.08 4.57
C ILE A 110 -4.52 5.16 3.47
N PRO A 111 -3.42 5.91 3.26
CA PRO A 111 -3.30 6.83 2.14
C PRO A 111 -3.63 6.15 0.80
N SER A 112 -4.47 6.79 -0.03
CA SER A 112 -4.87 6.25 -1.33
C SER A 112 -3.68 5.93 -2.25
N THR A 113 -2.58 6.67 -2.14
CA THR A 113 -1.33 6.36 -2.84
C THR A 113 -0.81 4.96 -2.49
N LEU A 114 -0.91 4.54 -1.24
CA LEU A 114 -0.51 3.19 -0.81
C LEU A 114 -1.51 2.13 -1.26
N ILE A 115 -2.81 2.43 -1.23
CA ILE A 115 -3.85 1.57 -1.81
C ILE A 115 -3.54 1.30 -3.28
N LEU A 116 -3.33 2.35 -4.08
CA LEU A 116 -2.94 2.24 -5.47
C LEU A 116 -1.63 1.48 -5.65
N THR A 117 -0.63 1.73 -4.81
CA THR A 117 0.66 1.02 -4.87
C THR A 117 0.47 -0.48 -4.64
N LEU A 118 -0.31 -0.88 -3.62
CA LEU A 118 -0.62 -2.29 -3.35
C LEU A 118 -1.40 -2.93 -4.49
N VAL A 119 -2.37 -2.22 -5.06
CA VAL A 119 -3.16 -2.68 -6.22
C VAL A 119 -2.26 -2.89 -7.43
N TYR A 120 -1.43 -1.92 -7.80
CA TYR A 120 -0.50 -2.07 -8.92
C TYR A 120 0.56 -3.15 -8.67
N SER A 121 1.02 -3.31 -7.43
CA SER A 121 1.84 -4.45 -7.03
C SER A 121 1.12 -5.77 -7.24
N SER A 122 -0.15 -5.87 -6.88
CA SER A 122 -0.95 -7.09 -7.08
C SER A 122 -1.07 -7.46 -8.56
N LEU A 123 -1.29 -6.47 -9.42
CA LEU A 123 -1.34 -6.66 -10.87
C LEU A 123 0.02 -7.09 -11.43
N LYS A 124 1.11 -6.46 -10.94
CA LYS A 124 2.47 -6.79 -11.36
C LYS A 124 2.91 -8.19 -10.94
N LEU A 125 2.40 -8.70 -9.82
CA LEU A 125 2.67 -10.06 -9.35
C LEU A 125 1.64 -11.09 -9.86
N GLU A 126 0.75 -10.70 -10.78
CA GLU A 126 -0.34 -11.53 -11.31
C GLU A 126 -1.25 -12.12 -10.21
N ALA A 127 -1.59 -11.29 -9.21
CA ALA A 127 -2.58 -11.54 -8.16
C ALA A 127 -3.70 -10.48 -8.16
N PRO A 128 -4.45 -10.31 -9.27
CA PRO A 128 -5.48 -9.27 -9.38
C PRO A 128 -6.64 -9.44 -8.39
N ASP A 129 -6.89 -10.66 -7.92
CA ASP A 129 -7.88 -11.00 -6.91
C ASP A 129 -7.56 -10.35 -5.55
N ALA A 130 -6.27 -10.35 -5.15
CA ALA A 130 -5.83 -9.63 -3.96
C ALA A 130 -6.03 -8.12 -4.11
N GLY A 131 -5.76 -7.56 -5.31
CA GLY A 131 -6.00 -6.16 -5.63
C GLY A 131 -7.48 -5.76 -5.51
N ARG A 132 -8.39 -6.62 -6.01
CA ARG A 132 -9.83 -6.44 -5.85
C ARG A 132 -10.23 -6.36 -4.38
N GLY A 133 -9.79 -7.32 -3.56
CA GLY A 133 -10.13 -7.33 -2.13
C GLY A 133 -9.68 -6.08 -1.39
N ILE A 134 -8.51 -5.53 -1.72
CA ILE A 134 -8.01 -4.28 -1.13
C ILE A 134 -8.90 -3.10 -1.49
N ILE A 135 -9.30 -2.97 -2.77
CA ILE A 135 -10.16 -1.88 -3.22
C ILE A 135 -11.55 -1.99 -2.58
N GLU A 136 -12.14 -3.17 -2.57
CA GLU A 136 -13.48 -3.38 -1.99
C GLU A 136 -13.50 -3.05 -0.48
N ASP A 137 -12.47 -3.44 0.27
CA ASP A 137 -12.34 -3.08 1.69
C ASP A 137 -12.16 -1.56 1.89
N TRP A 138 -11.36 -0.92 1.03
CA TRP A 138 -11.21 0.54 1.03
C TRP A 138 -12.53 1.26 0.72
N LEU A 139 -13.26 0.83 -0.31
CA LEU A 139 -14.57 1.37 -0.68
C LEU A 139 -15.60 1.16 0.44
N ALA A 140 -15.61 -0.01 1.08
CA ALA A 140 -16.52 -0.33 2.18
C ALA A 140 -16.32 0.57 3.40
N THR A 141 -15.10 1.09 3.60
CA THR A 141 -14.76 1.94 4.74
C THR A 141 -14.64 3.43 4.40
N ARG A 142 -14.87 3.84 3.14
CA ARG A 142 -14.65 5.23 2.66
C ARG A 142 -15.50 6.30 3.34
N HIS A 143 -16.70 5.93 3.80
CA HIS A 143 -17.64 6.86 4.42
C HIS A 143 -17.29 7.21 5.87
N TYR A 144 -16.26 6.58 6.45
CA TYR A 144 -15.75 6.98 7.75
C TYR A 144 -14.80 8.17 7.57
N PRO A 145 -15.07 9.31 8.23
CA PRO A 145 -14.26 10.51 8.03
C PRO A 145 -12.80 10.21 8.37
N PRO A 146 -11.84 10.57 7.50
CA PRO A 146 -10.43 10.49 7.84
C PRO A 146 -10.13 11.42 9.02
N PHE A 147 -9.12 11.07 9.81
CA PHE A 147 -8.66 11.91 10.94
C PHE A 147 -8.15 13.30 10.51
N ILE A 148 -7.86 13.44 9.22
CA ILE A 148 -7.42 14.67 8.57
C ILE A 148 -8.33 14.84 7.37
N ALA A 149 -9.36 15.67 7.50
CA ALA A 149 -10.15 16.11 6.36
C ALA A 149 -9.22 16.95 5.49
N GLU A 150 -8.82 16.39 4.34
CA GLU A 150 -8.21 17.18 3.28
C GLU A 150 -9.30 17.93 2.52
N ASN A 151 -8.91 18.81 1.61
CA ASN A 151 -9.84 19.52 0.76
C ASN A 151 -10.78 18.52 0.07
N VAL A 152 -12.10 18.77 0.05
CA VAL A 152 -13.11 17.89 -0.57
C VAL A 152 -12.72 17.49 -2.00
N ASN A 153 -12.13 18.43 -2.75
CA ASN A 153 -11.66 18.17 -4.11
C ASN A 153 -10.50 17.15 -4.16
N GLU A 154 -9.60 17.16 -3.18
CA GLU A 154 -8.47 16.22 -3.11
C GLU A 154 -8.96 14.81 -2.74
N GLU A 155 -9.98 14.69 -1.89
CA GLU A 155 -10.62 13.41 -1.58
C GLU A 155 -11.33 12.81 -2.79
N GLU A 156 -12.04 13.63 -3.56
CA GLU A 156 -12.70 13.21 -4.82
C GLU A 156 -11.68 12.73 -5.86
N ASP A 157 -10.59 13.46 -6.05
CA ASP A 157 -9.52 13.08 -6.99
C ASP A 157 -8.85 11.75 -6.59
N LYS A 158 -8.67 11.52 -5.27
CA LYS A 158 -8.13 10.26 -4.76
C LYS A 158 -9.09 9.10 -4.99
N TYR A 159 -10.37 9.31 -4.72
CA TYR A 159 -11.44 8.35 -4.98
C TYR A 159 -11.46 7.94 -6.44
N ARG A 160 -11.49 8.92 -7.34
CA ARG A 160 -11.50 8.72 -8.79
C ARG A 160 -10.35 7.84 -9.26
N LYS A 161 -9.13 8.07 -8.76
CA LYS A 161 -7.96 7.25 -9.13
C LYS A 161 -8.09 5.80 -8.67
N VAL A 162 -8.66 5.54 -7.49
CA VAL A 162 -8.89 4.18 -7.00
C VAL A 162 -9.94 3.47 -7.84
N VAL A 163 -11.06 4.14 -8.15
CA VAL A 163 -12.11 3.61 -9.02
C VAL A 163 -11.60 3.35 -10.43
N GLU A 164 -10.79 4.26 -10.97
CA GLU A 164 -10.14 4.09 -12.28
C GLU A 164 -9.27 2.83 -12.29
N ALA A 165 -8.41 2.64 -11.29
CA ALA A 165 -7.61 1.44 -11.16
C ALA A 165 -8.47 0.17 -11.03
N TYR A 166 -9.60 0.26 -10.33
CA TYR A 166 -10.51 -0.86 -10.16
C TYR A 166 -11.14 -1.28 -11.49
N CYS A 167 -11.77 -0.33 -12.17
CA CYS A 167 -12.59 -0.57 -13.35
C CYS A 167 -11.76 -0.76 -14.62
N LEU A 168 -10.59 -0.13 -14.73
CA LEU A 168 -9.76 -0.17 -15.95
C LEU A 168 -8.59 -1.15 -15.87
N HIS A 169 -8.23 -1.62 -14.68
CA HIS A 169 -7.08 -2.52 -14.53
C HIS A 169 -7.41 -3.82 -13.79
N VAL A 170 -8.03 -3.76 -12.62
CA VAL A 170 -8.28 -4.95 -11.79
C VAL A 170 -9.39 -5.83 -12.35
N LEU A 171 -10.61 -5.29 -12.48
CA LEU A 171 -11.77 -6.04 -12.98
C LEU A 171 -11.55 -6.58 -14.40
N PRO A 172 -10.95 -5.80 -15.33
CA PRO A 172 -10.47 -6.31 -16.62
C PRO A 172 -9.60 -7.56 -16.55
N LYS A 173 -8.59 -7.55 -15.67
CA LYS A 173 -7.68 -8.68 -15.46
C LYS A 173 -8.36 -9.91 -14.84
N LEU A 174 -9.49 -9.71 -14.17
CA LEU A 174 -10.35 -10.76 -13.64
C LEU A 174 -11.48 -11.17 -14.61
N GLU A 175 -11.51 -10.60 -15.82
CA GLU A 175 -12.57 -10.79 -16.81
C GLU A 175 -13.97 -10.34 -16.32
N GLN A 176 -14.02 -9.42 -15.34
CA GLN A 176 -15.23 -8.93 -14.68
C GLN A 176 -15.72 -7.59 -15.25
N TRP A 177 -15.78 -7.50 -16.57
CA TRP A 177 -16.15 -6.28 -17.30
C TRP A 177 -17.59 -5.84 -17.05
N GLU A 178 -18.53 -6.78 -16.99
CA GLU A 178 -19.94 -6.48 -16.71
C GLU A 178 -20.11 -5.93 -15.30
N TYR A 179 -19.39 -6.49 -14.32
CA TYR A 179 -19.39 -5.96 -12.96
C TYR A 179 -18.81 -4.54 -12.89
N ALA A 180 -17.75 -4.25 -13.66
CA ALA A 180 -17.20 -2.89 -13.74
C ALA A 180 -18.23 -1.89 -14.28
N LYS A 181 -19.02 -2.30 -15.29
CA LYS A 181 -20.08 -1.47 -15.86
C LYS A 181 -21.21 -1.26 -14.86
N GLU A 182 -21.72 -2.32 -14.24
CA GLU A 182 -22.76 -2.23 -13.21
C GLU A 182 -22.34 -1.31 -12.04
N PHE A 183 -21.09 -1.42 -11.61
CA PHE A 183 -20.52 -0.57 -10.58
C PHE A 183 -20.51 0.91 -10.99
N LEU A 184 -20.08 1.23 -12.21
CA LEU A 184 -20.03 2.60 -12.72
C LEU A 184 -21.43 3.19 -12.95
N ASP A 185 -22.36 2.38 -13.46
CA ASP A 185 -23.76 2.79 -13.64
C ASP A 185 -24.35 3.18 -12.27
N TYR A 186 -24.17 2.34 -11.25
CA TYR A 186 -24.60 2.63 -9.87
C TYR A 186 -23.95 3.90 -9.28
N GLU A 187 -22.63 4.07 -9.42
CA GLU A 187 -21.94 5.27 -8.92
C GLU A 187 -22.33 6.56 -9.66
N SER A 188 -22.86 6.46 -10.89
CA SER A 188 -23.37 7.63 -11.63
C SER A 188 -24.79 8.06 -11.22
N GLU A 189 -25.54 7.17 -10.58
CA GLU A 189 -26.89 7.40 -10.08
C GLU A 189 -26.92 7.97 -8.65
N LEU A 190 -25.80 7.92 -7.92
CA LEU A 190 -25.61 8.46 -6.56
C LEU A 190 -25.11 9.91 -6.56
#